data_AF-W4GWT5-F1
#
_entry.id   AF-W4GWT5-F1
#
_cell.length_a   1.000
_cell.length_b   1.000
_cell.length_c   1.000
_cell.angle_alpha   90.00
_cell.angle_beta   90.00
_cell.angle_gamma   90.00
#
_symmetry.space_group_name_H-M   'P 1'
#
loop_
_entity.id
_entity.type
_entity.pdbx_description
1 polymer ?
#
loop_
_entity_poly.entity_id
_entity_poly.type
_entity_poly.pdbx_seq_one_letter_code
_entity_poly.pdbx_strand_id
1 'polypeptide(L)'
;MNTTATETPEAIAVWSQHLTSVEALTLVGLPIASSVLIYVLLRVVWKPLMLAPKYSLPLASNVPHYGATTQAPSTRRSPIEEGEVAGDYEDNWVNTFDFVFFIGMVLYLVVMVVLTYIYSPDYFSTPSFWWSQLPKLACMMVVSLIGGLICRAFCSVDNKGYIITNKSSAFKVNYTRKLQHFAAYMVPLVLHTNFHGPLALAWGDFFTMIGFLVLIKPVREALSVFMLQFNSLDRPEDRPHTLKWIIAGNIAPGLLILMFFKWLFAENGDLVYIIVFITGVGDGLAEPVGIMWGKHKYKTTACFSSRAYTRSWEGSACVFLSGMIFPALQYADFDNFTQVLVSMLVLPPTMAYAEAIAPHTMDTPVLMIGCGVILWFITSFI
;
A
#
# COMPACT_ATOMS: atom_id res chain seq x y z
N MET A 1 -12.89 -33.18 58.05
CA MET A 1 -13.65 -33.34 56.81
C MET A 1 -14.38 -32.03 56.53
N ASN A 2 -13.88 -31.27 55.57
CA ASN A 2 -14.63 -30.33 54.71
C ASN A 2 -13.60 -29.66 53.80
N THR A 3 -13.29 -30.33 52.71
CA THR A 3 -12.58 -29.77 51.56
C THR A 3 -13.59 -29.03 50.70
N THR A 4 -13.61 -27.71 50.80
CA THR A 4 -14.24 -26.82 49.83
C THR A 4 -13.51 -26.96 48.50
N ALA A 5 -14.19 -27.55 47.51
CA ALA A 5 -13.75 -27.53 46.13
C ALA A 5 -13.83 -26.10 45.61
N THR A 6 -12.68 -25.54 45.27
CA THR A 6 -12.56 -24.34 44.42
C THR A 6 -13.10 -24.68 43.04
N GLU A 7 -14.28 -24.16 42.72
CA GLU A 7 -14.80 -24.12 41.36
C GLU A 7 -13.81 -23.33 40.48
N THR A 8 -13.18 -24.02 39.54
CA THR A 8 -12.46 -23.39 38.43
C THR A 8 -13.48 -22.65 37.57
N PRO A 9 -13.27 -21.37 37.22
CA PRO A 9 -14.17 -20.65 36.33
C PRO A 9 -14.25 -21.40 34.99
N GLU A 10 -15.46 -21.72 34.56
CA GLU A 10 -15.74 -22.31 33.25
C GLU A 10 -15.06 -21.46 32.17
N ALA A 11 -14.24 -22.10 31.33
CA ALA A 11 -13.61 -21.43 30.21
C ALA A 11 -14.70 -20.84 29.30
N ILE A 12 -14.70 -19.52 29.16
CA ILE A 12 -15.63 -18.80 28.28
C ILE A 12 -15.54 -19.42 26.89
N ALA A 13 -16.63 -20.03 26.42
CA ALA A 13 -16.69 -20.66 25.12
C ALA A 13 -16.49 -19.60 24.04
N VAL A 14 -15.37 -19.66 23.32
CA VAL A 14 -15.08 -18.73 22.21
C VAL A 14 -16.00 -19.08 21.05
N TRP A 15 -16.86 -18.16 20.61
CA TRP A 15 -17.87 -18.40 19.58
C TRP A 15 -17.27 -18.92 18.26
N SER A 16 -16.04 -18.53 17.96
CA SER A 16 -15.29 -18.96 16.76
C SER A 16 -15.07 -20.48 16.70
N GLN A 17 -15.09 -21.17 17.84
CA GLN A 17 -14.98 -22.64 17.93
C GLN A 17 -16.33 -23.35 17.78
N HIS A 18 -17.44 -22.60 17.84
CA HIS A 18 -18.80 -23.11 17.80
C HIS A 18 -19.62 -22.52 16.64
N LEU A 19 -18.99 -22.35 15.48
CA LEU A 19 -19.66 -21.91 14.26
C LEU A 19 -20.80 -22.86 13.88
N THR A 20 -21.99 -22.29 13.70
CA THR A 20 -23.09 -23.02 13.05
C THR A 20 -22.77 -23.26 11.58
N SER A 21 -23.35 -24.30 10.98
CA SER A 21 -23.18 -24.58 9.55
C SER A 21 -23.61 -23.41 8.66
N VAL A 22 -24.58 -22.62 9.13
CA VAL A 22 -25.08 -21.43 8.41
C VAL A 22 -24.06 -20.29 8.45
N GLU A 23 -23.45 -20.03 9.61
CA GLU A 23 -22.40 -19.01 9.76
C GLU A 23 -21.17 -19.37 8.94
N ALA A 24 -20.72 -20.62 9.01
CA ALA A 24 -19.58 -21.10 8.21
C ALA A 24 -19.85 -20.99 6.69
N LEU A 25 -21.07 -21.37 6.26
CA LEU A 25 -21.48 -21.21 4.86
C LEU A 25 -21.56 -19.74 4.47
N THR A 26 -21.92 -18.84 5.37
CA THR A 26 -21.99 -17.39 5.11
C THR A 26 -20.60 -16.80 4.93
N LEU A 27 -19.64 -17.14 5.80
CA LEU A 27 -18.25 -16.66 5.73
C LEU A 27 -17.59 -17.02 4.39
N VAL A 28 -17.82 -18.24 3.89
CA VAL A 28 -17.22 -18.72 2.63
C VAL A 28 -18.08 -18.35 1.42
N GLY A 29 -19.40 -18.46 1.56
CA GLY A 29 -20.35 -18.26 0.47
C GLY A 29 -20.47 -16.81 0.03
N LEU A 30 -20.43 -15.85 0.95
CA LEU A 30 -20.64 -14.44 0.64
C LEU A 30 -19.52 -13.85 -0.25
N PRO A 31 -18.21 -14.09 -0.01
CA PRO A 31 -17.15 -13.67 -0.92
C PRO A 31 -17.23 -14.34 -2.29
N ILE A 32 -17.55 -15.64 -2.35
CA ILE A 32 -17.68 -16.39 -3.61
C ILE A 32 -18.86 -15.86 -4.43
N ALA A 33 -20.03 -15.72 -3.81
CA ALA A 33 -21.22 -15.17 -4.45
C ALA A 33 -20.99 -13.75 -4.96
N SER A 34 -20.31 -12.91 -4.17
CA SER A 34 -19.93 -11.56 -4.58
C SER A 34 -18.99 -11.56 -5.79
N SER A 35 -17.98 -12.44 -5.81
CA SER A 35 -17.07 -12.59 -6.94
C SER A 35 -17.79 -13.03 -8.22
N VAL A 36 -18.69 -14.01 -8.12
CA VAL A 36 -19.52 -14.45 -9.25
C VAL A 36 -20.43 -13.32 -9.73
N LEU A 37 -21.08 -12.59 -8.82
CA LEU A 37 -21.95 -11.47 -9.17
C LEU A 37 -21.18 -10.36 -9.88
N ILE A 38 -20.00 -9.98 -9.38
CA ILE A 38 -19.11 -9.00 -10.01
C ILE A 38 -18.74 -9.47 -11.43
N TYR A 39 -18.36 -10.73 -11.60
CA TYR A 39 -18.04 -11.28 -12.90
C TYR A 39 -19.24 -11.21 -13.87
N VAL A 40 -20.43 -11.63 -13.44
CA VAL A 40 -21.65 -11.57 -14.24
C VAL A 40 -21.99 -10.12 -14.60
N LEU A 41 -21.92 -9.19 -13.65
CA LEU A 41 -22.18 -7.77 -13.89
C LEU A 41 -21.20 -7.17 -14.89
N LEU A 42 -19.89 -7.39 -14.72
CA LEU A 42 -18.84 -6.77 -15.55
C LEU A 42 -18.57 -7.48 -16.88
N ARG A 43 -19.04 -8.73 -17.07
CA ARG A 43 -18.76 -9.49 -18.29
C ARG A 43 -20.02 -9.87 -19.07
N VAL A 44 -21.14 -10.09 -18.40
CA VAL A 44 -22.39 -10.55 -19.04
C VAL A 44 -23.37 -9.40 -19.22
N VAL A 45 -23.63 -8.63 -18.15
CA VAL A 45 -24.61 -7.53 -18.15
C VAL A 45 -24.02 -6.28 -18.79
N TRP A 46 -22.91 -5.79 -18.22
CA TRP A 46 -22.16 -4.67 -18.76
C TRP A 46 -21.08 -5.19 -19.69
N LYS A 47 -21.46 -5.50 -20.94
CA LYS A 47 -20.48 -5.92 -21.93
C LYS A 47 -19.50 -4.77 -22.21
N PRO A 48 -18.19 -5.04 -22.23
CA PRO A 48 -17.23 -4.02 -22.59
C PRO A 48 -17.51 -3.57 -24.02
N LEU A 49 -17.71 -2.26 -24.20
CA LEU A 49 -17.70 -1.67 -25.54
C LEU A 49 -16.37 -2.05 -26.17
N MET A 50 -16.41 -2.80 -27.27
CA MET A 50 -15.23 -3.17 -28.05
C MET A 50 -14.62 -1.91 -28.68
N LEU A 51 -13.94 -1.09 -27.88
CA LEU A 51 -12.85 -0.28 -28.38
C LEU A 51 -11.68 -1.24 -28.50
N ALA A 52 -11.38 -1.61 -29.75
CA ALA A 52 -10.17 -2.35 -30.09
C ALA A 52 -8.99 -1.79 -29.28
N PRO A 53 -8.16 -2.63 -28.66
CA PRO A 53 -6.94 -2.14 -28.06
C PRO A 53 -6.09 -1.57 -29.21
N LYS A 54 -6.04 -0.24 -29.35
CA LYS A 54 -4.97 0.43 -30.09
C LYS A 54 -3.67 0.31 -29.28
N TYR A 55 -3.22 -0.92 -29.09
CA TYR A 55 -1.82 -1.22 -28.76
C TYR A 55 -1.23 -1.93 -29.97
N SER A 56 -1.22 -1.23 -31.10
CA SER A 56 -0.35 -1.58 -32.21
C SER A 56 1.06 -1.16 -31.83
N LEU A 57 1.95 -2.13 -31.64
CA LEU A 57 3.39 -1.93 -31.50
C LEU A 57 3.95 -1.19 -32.72
N PRO A 58 4.53 0.01 -32.59
CA PRO A 58 5.70 0.31 -33.38
C PRO A 58 6.90 -0.28 -32.63
N LEU A 59 7.54 -1.29 -33.24
CA LEU A 59 8.95 -1.56 -32.93
C LEU A 59 9.70 -0.24 -32.94
N ALA A 60 10.52 0.00 -31.92
CA ALA A 60 11.33 1.20 -31.77
C ALA A 60 12.16 1.47 -33.04
N SER A 61 11.63 2.28 -33.95
CA SER A 61 12.32 2.68 -35.17
C SER A 61 12.47 4.19 -35.29
N ASN A 62 11.80 4.98 -34.46
CA ASN A 62 12.00 6.43 -34.40
C ASN A 62 11.91 6.90 -32.95
N VAL A 63 13.03 6.78 -32.23
CA VAL A 63 13.23 7.42 -30.93
C VAL A 63 13.45 8.91 -31.21
N PRO A 64 12.58 9.83 -30.75
CA PRO A 64 12.95 11.23 -30.77
C PRO A 64 14.17 11.42 -29.87
N HIS A 65 15.21 12.03 -30.41
CA HIS A 65 16.40 12.38 -29.65
C HIS A 65 16.03 13.23 -28.43
N TYR A 66 16.47 12.78 -27.26
CA TYR A 66 16.44 13.53 -26.01
C TYR A 66 17.20 14.85 -26.23
N GLY A 67 16.51 16.00 -26.08
CA GLY A 67 17.11 17.34 -26.24
C GLY A 67 16.46 18.28 -27.27
N ALA A 68 15.39 17.90 -27.97
CA ALA A 68 14.61 18.86 -28.76
C ALA A 68 13.49 19.48 -27.92
N THR A 69 13.79 20.58 -27.23
CA THR A 69 12.77 21.56 -26.83
C THR A 69 12.09 22.12 -28.08
N THR A 70 11.04 21.46 -28.56
CA THR A 70 9.99 22.14 -29.32
C THR A 70 8.89 22.50 -28.33
N GLN A 71 9.04 23.68 -27.75
CA GLN A 71 7.98 24.35 -27.03
C GLN A 71 6.73 24.45 -27.90
N ALA A 72 5.60 24.02 -27.37
CA ALA A 72 4.49 24.94 -27.24
C ALA A 72 4.05 24.88 -25.78
N PRO A 73 3.97 26.01 -25.05
CA PRO A 73 3.33 26.01 -23.74
C PRO A 73 1.89 25.58 -23.98
N SER A 74 1.50 24.39 -23.54
CA SER A 74 0.10 24.00 -23.57
C SER A 74 -0.64 24.90 -22.59
N THR A 75 -1.20 25.99 -23.11
CA THR A 75 -2.18 26.86 -22.47
C THR A 75 -3.53 26.15 -22.28
N ARG A 76 -3.52 24.85 -21.99
CA ARG A 76 -4.68 24.05 -21.63
C ARG A 76 -4.29 23.15 -20.46
N ARG A 77 -5.05 23.26 -19.37
CA ARG A 77 -5.08 22.37 -18.21
C ARG A 77 -5.52 20.95 -18.62
N SER A 78 -4.78 20.26 -19.48
CA SER A 78 -4.98 18.83 -19.70
C SER A 78 -4.36 18.07 -18.53
N PRO A 79 -5.09 17.17 -17.86
CA PRO A 79 -4.51 16.31 -16.85
C PRO A 79 -3.40 15.44 -17.46
N ILE A 80 -2.30 15.26 -16.74
CA ILE A 80 -1.20 14.35 -17.12
C ILE A 80 -1.78 12.93 -17.10
N GLU A 81 -1.73 12.23 -18.22
CA GLU A 81 -2.25 10.87 -18.32
C GLU A 81 -1.20 9.83 -17.86
N GLU A 82 -1.64 8.64 -17.47
CA GLU A 82 -0.75 7.57 -16.98
C GLU A 82 0.41 7.29 -17.97
N GLY A 83 1.65 7.32 -17.47
CA GLY A 83 2.85 7.10 -18.27
C GLY A 83 3.35 8.31 -19.07
N GLU A 84 2.74 9.51 -18.90
CA GLU A 84 3.29 10.77 -19.39
C GLU A 84 4.31 11.35 -18.40
N VAL A 85 5.48 11.77 -18.89
CA VAL A 85 6.56 12.31 -18.07
C VAL A 85 6.19 13.72 -17.59
N ALA A 86 6.12 13.91 -16.27
CA ALA A 86 5.74 15.19 -15.65
C ALA A 86 6.91 16.18 -15.45
N GLY A 87 8.15 15.70 -15.43
CA GLY A 87 9.35 16.53 -15.25
C GLY A 87 10.65 15.70 -15.14
N ASP A 88 11.77 16.40 -14.94
CA ASP A 88 13.13 15.82 -14.89
C ASP A 88 13.83 16.08 -13.54
N TYR A 89 14.81 15.25 -13.19
CA TYR A 89 15.55 15.29 -11.91
C TYR A 89 16.75 16.26 -11.91
N GLU A 90 16.66 17.42 -12.54
CA GLU A 90 17.82 18.32 -12.69
C GLU A 90 18.14 19.14 -11.41
N ASP A 91 17.16 19.40 -10.56
CA ASP A 91 17.34 20.24 -9.37
C ASP A 91 18.34 19.65 -8.35
N ASN A 92 19.05 20.54 -7.64
CA ASN A 92 19.95 20.14 -6.56
C ASN A 92 19.16 19.54 -5.39
N TRP A 93 19.60 18.38 -4.89
CA TRP A 93 18.91 17.61 -3.85
C TRP A 93 18.66 18.39 -2.54
N VAL A 94 19.47 19.41 -2.25
CA VAL A 94 19.30 20.29 -1.07
C VAL A 94 18.00 21.11 -1.15
N ASN A 95 17.52 21.39 -2.37
CA ASN A 95 16.29 22.13 -2.61
C ASN A 95 15.09 21.20 -2.87
N THR A 96 15.29 19.89 -2.85
CA THR A 96 14.21 18.92 -3.09
C THR A 96 13.73 18.28 -1.79
N PHE A 97 12.68 17.47 -1.89
CA PHE A 97 12.15 16.71 -0.76
C PHE A 97 13.20 15.75 -0.16
N ASP A 98 14.20 15.33 -0.91
CA ASP A 98 15.23 14.39 -0.46
C ASP A 98 16.00 14.93 0.75
N PHE A 99 16.33 16.22 0.77
CA PHE A 99 16.98 16.87 1.92
C PHE A 99 16.04 17.01 3.12
N VAL A 100 14.78 17.38 2.87
CA VAL A 100 13.74 17.45 3.92
C VAL A 100 13.54 16.07 4.56
N PHE A 101 13.50 15.01 3.75
CA PHE A 101 13.37 13.64 4.22
C PHE A 101 14.59 13.20 5.04
N PHE A 102 15.80 13.53 4.61
CA PHE A 102 17.03 13.27 5.37
C PHE A 102 16.98 13.94 6.76
N ILE A 103 16.63 15.23 6.83
CA ILE A 103 16.47 15.94 8.12
C ILE A 103 15.39 15.27 8.96
N GLY A 104 14.24 14.93 8.35
CA GLY A 104 13.14 14.25 9.03
C GLY A 104 13.58 12.92 9.65
N MET A 105 14.40 12.13 8.95
CA MET A 105 14.95 10.87 9.46
C MET A 105 15.93 11.08 10.62
N VAL A 106 16.76 12.11 10.57
CA VAL A 106 17.65 12.45 11.70
C VAL A 106 16.84 12.85 12.93
N LEU A 107 15.81 13.69 12.75
CA LEU A 107 14.91 14.07 13.84
C LEU A 107 14.15 12.86 14.40
N TYR A 108 13.65 11.98 13.53
CA TYR A 108 12.97 10.77 13.95
C TYR A 108 13.90 9.86 14.76
N LEU A 109 15.14 9.67 14.34
CA LEU A 109 16.15 8.93 15.09
C LEU A 109 16.38 9.53 16.49
N VAL A 110 16.54 10.85 16.59
CA VAL A 110 16.74 11.53 17.88
C VAL A 110 15.55 11.28 18.81
N VAL A 111 14.32 11.44 18.30
CA VAL A 111 13.10 11.16 19.07
C VAL A 111 13.06 9.71 19.52
N MET A 112 13.36 8.76 18.63
CA MET A 112 13.36 7.33 18.95
C MET A 112 14.41 6.97 20.00
N VAL A 113 15.61 7.54 19.93
CA VAL A 113 16.67 7.33 20.93
C VAL A 113 16.23 7.87 22.29
N VAL A 114 15.66 9.08 22.33
CA VAL A 114 15.17 9.70 23.58
C VAL A 114 14.03 8.88 24.19
N LEU A 115 13.04 8.49 23.39
CA LEU A 115 11.91 7.67 23.85
C LEU A 115 12.39 6.28 24.33
N THR A 116 13.33 5.67 23.63
CA THR A 116 13.90 4.38 24.04
C THR A 116 14.66 4.50 25.35
N TYR A 117 15.43 5.58 25.54
CA TYR A 117 16.12 5.83 26.79
C TYR A 117 15.17 6.00 27.98
N ILE A 118 14.04 6.69 27.79
CA ILE A 118 13.05 6.96 28.85
C ILE A 118 12.20 5.73 29.17
N TYR A 119 11.66 5.05 28.15
CA TYR A 119 10.63 4.02 28.34
C TYR A 119 11.16 2.58 28.31
N SER A 120 12.26 2.31 27.60
CA SER A 120 12.76 0.93 27.43
C SER A 120 14.28 0.92 27.18
N PRO A 121 15.10 1.34 28.17
CA PRO A 121 16.55 1.41 28.00
C PRO A 121 17.18 0.03 27.69
N ASP A 122 16.52 -1.06 28.08
CA ASP A 122 16.95 -2.43 27.84
C ASP A 122 17.09 -2.79 26.34
N TYR A 123 16.43 -2.05 25.45
CA TYR A 123 16.57 -2.25 23.99
C TYR A 123 17.98 -1.92 23.49
N PHE A 124 18.71 -1.02 24.14
CA PHE A 124 20.09 -0.71 23.77
C PHE A 124 21.05 -1.85 24.09
N SER A 125 20.83 -2.57 25.19
CA SER A 125 21.67 -3.69 25.62
C SER A 125 21.29 -5.03 25.01
N THR A 126 20.13 -5.12 24.34
CA THR A 126 19.57 -6.38 23.83
C THR A 126 19.85 -6.53 22.32
N PRO A 127 20.85 -7.34 21.90
CA PRO A 127 21.21 -7.44 20.48
C PRO A 127 20.12 -8.11 19.64
N SER A 128 19.32 -9.00 20.25
CA SER A 128 18.23 -9.69 19.55
C SER A 128 17.16 -8.74 19.02
N PHE A 129 16.95 -7.60 19.68
CA PHE A 129 16.05 -6.56 19.19
C PHE A 129 16.52 -6.02 17.83
N TRP A 130 17.79 -5.61 17.73
CA TRP A 130 18.37 -5.07 16.51
C TRP A 130 18.48 -6.11 15.39
N TRP A 131 18.86 -7.34 15.73
CA TRP A 131 18.86 -8.47 14.80
C TRP A 131 17.47 -8.78 14.25
N SER A 132 16.40 -8.52 15.02
CA SER A 132 15.04 -8.73 14.54
C SER A 132 14.55 -7.69 13.52
N GLN A 133 15.18 -6.51 13.46
CA GLN A 133 14.81 -5.46 12.50
C GLN A 133 15.52 -5.61 11.14
N LEU A 134 16.73 -6.19 11.12
CA LEU A 134 17.52 -6.35 9.89
C LEU A 134 16.84 -7.21 8.81
N PRO A 135 16.19 -8.35 9.13
CA PRO A 135 15.45 -9.13 8.14
C PRO A 135 14.33 -8.34 7.46
N LYS A 136 13.67 -7.42 8.18
CA LYS A 136 12.61 -6.57 7.62
C LYS A 136 13.17 -5.64 6.54
N LEU A 137 14.26 -4.94 6.88
CA LEU A 137 14.97 -4.08 5.94
C LEU A 137 15.49 -4.90 4.75
N ALA A 138 16.15 -6.03 5.00
CA ALA A 138 16.70 -6.88 3.94
C ALA A 138 15.61 -7.37 2.97
N CYS A 139 14.47 -7.83 3.49
CA CYS A 139 13.35 -8.29 2.66
C CYS A 139 12.82 -7.16 1.75
N MET A 140 12.62 -5.96 2.29
CA MET A 140 12.20 -4.81 1.46
C MET A 140 13.23 -4.40 0.40
N MET A 141 14.52 -4.46 0.75
CA MET A 141 15.60 -4.15 -0.19
C MET A 141 15.68 -5.19 -1.31
N VAL A 142 15.42 -6.46 -1.01
CA VAL A 142 15.35 -7.53 -2.01
C VAL A 142 14.14 -7.34 -2.92
N VAL A 143 12.96 -7.04 -2.38
CA VAL A 143 11.74 -6.82 -3.20
C VAL A 143 11.92 -5.64 -4.16
N SER A 144 12.42 -4.50 -3.67
CA SER A 144 12.72 -3.35 -4.53
C SER A 144 13.79 -3.65 -5.57
N LEU A 145 14.80 -4.44 -5.23
CA LEU A 145 15.85 -4.84 -6.18
C LEU A 145 15.29 -5.73 -7.29
N ILE A 146 14.47 -6.73 -6.93
CA ILE A 146 13.78 -7.60 -7.89
C ILE A 146 12.87 -6.77 -8.79
N GLY A 147 12.09 -5.84 -8.22
CA GLY A 147 11.27 -4.92 -8.98
C GLY A 147 12.09 -4.07 -9.96
N GLY A 148 13.27 -3.62 -9.52
CA GLY A 148 14.21 -2.86 -10.34
C GLY A 148 14.80 -3.68 -11.50
N LEU A 149 15.18 -4.93 -11.22
CA LEU A 149 15.66 -5.87 -12.24
C LEU A 149 14.60 -6.14 -13.30
N ILE A 150 13.35 -6.34 -12.89
CA ILE A 150 12.21 -6.51 -13.80
C ILE A 150 12.05 -5.26 -14.65
N CYS A 151 12.02 -4.06 -14.05
CA CYS A 151 11.95 -2.81 -14.81
C CYS A 151 13.07 -2.69 -15.85
N ARG A 152 14.31 -3.02 -15.47
CA ARG A 152 15.48 -2.91 -16.36
C ARG A 152 15.47 -3.94 -17.49
N ALA A 153 14.81 -5.08 -17.30
CA ALA A 153 14.62 -6.07 -18.36
C ALA A 153 13.67 -5.57 -19.46
N PHE A 154 12.74 -4.67 -19.13
CA PHE A 154 11.70 -4.22 -20.06
C PHE A 154 11.81 -2.75 -20.50
N CYS A 155 12.62 -1.92 -19.85
CA CYS A 155 12.73 -0.50 -20.16
C CYS A 155 14.19 -0.06 -20.35
N SER A 156 14.39 0.87 -21.30
CA SER A 156 15.69 1.51 -21.51
C SER A 156 15.98 2.55 -20.43
N VAL A 157 17.26 2.91 -20.30
CA VAL A 157 17.76 3.76 -19.22
C VAL A 157 18.57 4.90 -19.81
N ASP A 158 18.45 6.10 -19.26
CA ASP A 158 19.25 7.28 -19.63
C ASP A 158 20.70 7.18 -19.09
N ASN A 159 21.58 8.07 -19.54
CA ASN A 159 22.99 8.19 -19.12
C ASN A 159 23.14 8.32 -17.60
N LYS A 160 22.17 8.94 -16.91
CA LYS A 160 22.17 9.07 -15.44
C LYS A 160 21.62 7.83 -14.71
N GLY A 161 21.08 6.84 -15.42
CA GLY A 161 20.55 5.62 -14.83
C GLY A 161 19.04 5.59 -14.59
N TYR A 162 18.29 6.63 -14.99
CA TYR A 162 16.83 6.69 -14.86
C TYR A 162 16.09 5.98 -16.02
N ILE A 163 14.95 5.36 -15.74
CA ILE A 163 14.15 4.69 -16.77
C ILE A 163 13.59 5.71 -17.78
N ILE A 164 13.66 5.35 -19.07
CA ILE A 164 12.95 6.03 -20.14
C ILE A 164 11.72 5.20 -20.49
N THR A 165 10.54 5.66 -20.09
CA THR A 165 9.26 5.05 -20.47
C THR A 165 8.39 6.06 -21.20
N ASN A 166 7.74 5.59 -22.26
CA ASN A 166 6.68 6.31 -22.95
C ASN A 166 5.32 5.69 -22.63
N LYS A 167 4.24 6.42 -22.90
CA LYS A 167 2.84 5.96 -22.82
C LYS A 167 2.57 4.65 -23.59
N SER A 168 3.38 4.34 -24.59
CA SER A 168 3.32 3.12 -25.41
C SER A 168 4.20 1.96 -24.91
N SER A 169 4.90 2.13 -23.78
CA SER A 169 5.74 1.07 -23.21
C SER A 169 4.89 -0.15 -22.82
N ALA A 170 5.35 -1.34 -23.21
CA ALA A 170 4.69 -2.60 -22.87
C ALA A 170 4.69 -2.85 -21.35
N PHE A 171 5.70 -2.34 -20.64
CA PHE A 171 5.82 -2.44 -19.20
C PHE A 171 5.57 -1.08 -18.55
N LYS A 172 4.62 -1.06 -17.61
CA LYS A 172 4.32 0.11 -16.78
C LYS A 172 5.00 -0.06 -15.42
N VAL A 173 5.82 0.92 -15.02
CA VAL A 173 6.50 0.97 -13.70
C VAL A 173 5.50 0.94 -12.54
N ASN A 174 4.23 1.23 -12.82
CA ASN A 174 3.11 1.14 -11.90
C ASN A 174 3.02 -0.24 -11.19
N TYR A 175 3.33 -1.34 -11.89
CA TYR A 175 3.29 -2.69 -11.31
C TYR A 175 4.37 -2.89 -10.23
N THR A 176 5.62 -2.54 -10.52
CA THR A 176 6.76 -2.73 -9.62
C THR A 176 6.72 -1.80 -8.43
N ARG A 177 6.17 -0.58 -8.59
CA ARG A 177 5.94 0.32 -7.45
C ARG A 177 4.97 -0.29 -6.43
N LYS A 178 3.89 -0.92 -6.90
CA LYS A 178 2.87 -1.53 -6.03
C LYS A 178 3.41 -2.78 -5.31
N LEU A 179 4.40 -3.50 -5.88
CA LEU A 179 5.12 -4.56 -5.15
C LEU A 179 5.86 -4.01 -3.93
N GLN A 180 6.54 -2.86 -4.07
CA GLN A 180 7.22 -2.23 -2.94
C GLN A 180 6.22 -1.71 -1.89
N HIS A 181 5.12 -1.13 -2.34
CA HIS A 181 4.04 -0.71 -1.45
C HIS A 181 3.50 -1.88 -0.62
N PHE A 182 3.18 -3.00 -1.28
CA PHE A 182 2.76 -4.23 -0.62
C PHE A 182 3.82 -4.73 0.39
N ALA A 183 5.09 -4.78 -0.01
CA ALA A 183 6.17 -5.22 0.87
C ALA A 183 6.34 -4.32 2.11
N ALA A 184 6.20 -3.00 1.95
CA ALA A 184 6.35 -2.06 3.05
C ALA A 184 5.37 -2.30 4.21
N TYR A 185 4.16 -2.77 3.90
CA TYR A 185 3.15 -3.05 4.92
C TYR A 185 3.11 -4.52 5.35
N MET A 186 3.39 -5.46 4.44
CA MET A 186 3.33 -6.90 4.75
C MET A 186 4.54 -7.42 5.51
N VAL A 187 5.74 -6.93 5.18
CA VAL A 187 6.99 -7.44 5.76
C VAL A 187 7.05 -7.23 7.29
N PRO A 188 6.68 -6.05 7.84
CA PRO A 188 6.65 -5.86 9.29
C PRO A 188 5.66 -6.77 10.02
N LEU A 189 4.66 -7.31 9.31
CA LEU A 189 3.56 -8.11 9.87
C LEU A 189 3.86 -9.60 9.84
N VAL A 190 4.45 -10.10 8.75
CA VAL A 190 4.84 -11.52 8.60
C VAL A 190 6.08 -11.83 9.44
N LEU A 191 6.99 -10.86 9.59
CA LEU A 191 8.18 -11.02 10.41
C LEU A 191 7.86 -10.68 11.87
N HIS A 192 7.24 -11.64 12.56
CA HIS A 192 6.96 -11.54 13.98
C HIS A 192 8.25 -11.37 14.79
N THR A 193 8.25 -10.34 15.64
CA THR A 193 9.30 -10.12 16.62
C THR A 193 8.78 -10.44 18.01
N ASN A 194 9.61 -11.02 18.86
CA ASN A 194 9.29 -11.27 20.28
C ASN A 194 9.10 -9.97 21.09
N PHE A 195 9.36 -8.82 20.47
CA PHE A 195 9.21 -7.51 21.05
C PHE A 195 7.88 -6.92 20.63
N HIS A 196 7.02 -6.65 21.62
CA HIS A 196 5.70 -6.06 21.45
C HIS A 196 5.68 -4.62 21.99
N GLY A 197 4.77 -3.81 21.47
CA GLY A 197 4.51 -2.46 21.94
C GLY A 197 4.74 -1.38 20.88
N PRO A 198 4.25 -0.15 21.13
CA PRO A 198 4.32 0.96 20.17
C PRO A 198 5.76 1.36 19.82
N LEU A 199 6.69 1.26 20.78
CA LEU A 199 8.09 1.63 20.57
C LEU A 199 8.82 0.64 19.65
N ALA A 200 8.59 -0.66 19.82
CA ALA A 200 9.15 -1.69 18.94
C ALA A 200 8.62 -1.56 17.51
N LEU A 201 7.33 -1.21 17.37
CA LEU A 201 6.71 -0.92 16.07
C LEU A 201 7.31 0.34 15.42
N ALA A 202 7.45 1.43 16.18
CA ALA A 202 8.06 2.66 15.69
C ALA A 202 9.52 2.46 15.22
N TRP A 203 10.31 1.64 15.92
CA TRP A 203 11.62 1.22 15.43
C TRP A 203 11.52 0.43 14.13
N GLY A 204 10.57 -0.50 14.02
CA GLY A 204 10.29 -1.20 12.77
C GLY A 204 10.00 -0.25 11.61
N ASP A 205 9.16 0.76 11.85
CA ASP A 205 8.81 1.79 10.87
C ASP A 205 10.02 2.66 10.49
N PHE A 206 10.89 2.97 11.45
CA PHE A 206 12.15 3.66 11.20
C PHE A 206 13.06 2.85 10.28
N PHE A 207 13.22 1.54 10.52
CA PHE A 207 13.99 0.65 9.64
C PHE A 207 13.36 0.54 8.25
N THR A 208 12.03 0.52 8.16
CA THR A 208 11.32 0.59 6.87
C THR A 208 11.68 1.89 6.13
N MET A 209 11.72 3.03 6.83
CA MET A 209 12.10 4.32 6.25
C MET A 209 13.58 4.43 5.88
N ILE A 210 14.49 3.71 6.54
CA ILE A 210 15.89 3.59 6.10
C ILE A 210 15.98 3.00 4.68
N GLY A 211 15.12 2.04 4.34
CA GLY A 211 15.05 1.47 3.00
C GLY A 211 14.71 2.49 1.91
N PHE A 212 13.98 3.55 2.25
CA PHE A 212 13.73 4.68 1.35
C PHE A 212 14.81 5.77 1.44
N LEU A 213 15.48 5.91 2.60
CA LEU A 213 16.56 6.88 2.81
C LEU A 213 17.75 6.62 1.89
N VAL A 214 18.07 5.36 1.61
CA VAL A 214 19.13 5.01 0.65
C VAL A 214 18.77 5.35 -0.81
N LEU A 215 17.52 5.72 -1.10
CA LEU A 215 17.05 6.09 -2.44
C LEU A 215 17.09 7.60 -2.72
N ILE A 216 17.55 8.42 -1.77
CA ILE A 216 17.76 9.86 -1.99
C ILE A 216 18.75 10.09 -3.12
N LYS A 217 18.57 11.17 -3.89
CA LYS A 217 19.37 11.52 -5.07
C LYS A 217 20.89 11.30 -4.91
N PRO A 218 21.58 11.82 -3.88
CA PRO A 218 23.03 11.63 -3.77
C PRO A 218 23.46 10.18 -3.58
N VAL A 219 22.66 9.36 -2.89
CA VAL A 219 22.99 7.94 -2.62
C VAL A 219 22.65 7.07 -3.82
N ARG A 220 21.48 7.29 -4.46
CA ARG A 220 21.08 6.52 -5.63
C ARG A 220 21.93 6.78 -6.86
N GLU A 221 22.40 8.02 -7.08
CA GLU A 221 23.25 8.35 -8.22
C GLU A 221 24.69 7.88 -8.01
N ALA A 222 25.14 7.72 -6.76
CA ALA A 222 26.47 7.19 -6.44
C ALA A 222 26.56 5.66 -6.61
N LEU A 223 25.49 4.92 -6.33
CA LEU A 223 25.49 3.45 -6.33
C LEU A 223 24.38 2.89 -7.23
N SER A 224 24.80 2.14 -8.24
CA SER A 224 23.91 1.57 -9.26
C SER A 224 22.83 0.64 -8.70
N VAL A 225 23.09 -0.01 -7.56
CA VAL A 225 22.11 -0.87 -6.86
C VAL A 225 20.92 -0.06 -6.37
N PHE A 226 21.16 1.10 -5.78
CA PHE A 226 20.09 1.98 -5.27
C PHE A 226 19.38 2.71 -6.41
N MET A 227 20.07 3.05 -7.51
CA MET A 227 19.41 3.51 -8.73
C MET A 227 18.45 2.46 -9.28
N LEU A 228 18.87 1.20 -9.31
CA LEU A 228 18.04 0.09 -9.79
C LEU A 228 16.78 -0.08 -8.93
N GLN A 229 16.90 0.04 -7.61
CA GLN A 229 15.74 0.03 -6.72
C GLN A 229 14.83 1.23 -6.95
N PHE A 230 15.39 2.44 -7.10
CA PHE A 230 14.62 3.65 -7.36
C PHE A 230 13.81 3.55 -8.66
N ASN A 231 14.40 2.97 -9.70
CA ASN A 231 13.76 2.67 -10.98
C ASN A 231 12.53 1.77 -10.86
N SER A 232 12.42 0.95 -9.81
CA SER A 232 11.19 0.18 -9.54
C SER A 232 10.02 1.02 -9.04
N LEU A 233 10.31 2.23 -8.54
CA LEU A 233 9.36 3.13 -7.89
C LEU A 233 9.04 4.37 -8.73
N ASP A 234 9.93 4.73 -9.64
CA ASP A 234 9.91 5.99 -10.36
C ASP A 234 8.84 6.03 -11.47
N ARG A 235 7.65 6.52 -11.11
CA ARG A 235 6.57 6.75 -12.07
C ARG A 235 6.84 8.01 -12.90
N PRO A 236 6.68 7.93 -14.23
CA PRO A 236 6.86 9.09 -15.13
C PRO A 236 6.01 10.30 -14.72
N GLU A 237 4.76 10.06 -14.35
CA GLU A 237 3.79 11.08 -13.97
C GLU A 237 4.08 11.75 -12.61
N ASP A 238 4.90 11.11 -11.76
CA ASP A 238 5.22 11.61 -10.42
C ASP A 238 6.54 12.39 -10.39
N ARG A 239 7.31 12.42 -11.49
CA ARG A 239 8.59 13.13 -11.59
C ARG A 239 8.43 14.65 -11.48
N PRO A 240 9.38 15.36 -10.82
CA PRO A 240 10.54 14.87 -10.06
C PRO A 240 10.24 14.57 -8.58
N HIS A 241 8.96 14.47 -8.20
CA HIS A 241 8.51 14.39 -6.82
C HIS A 241 8.17 12.96 -6.38
N THR A 242 8.70 11.92 -7.04
CA THR A 242 8.34 10.52 -6.76
C THR A 242 8.55 10.13 -5.29
N LEU A 243 9.69 10.43 -4.67
CA LEU A 243 9.90 10.14 -3.24
C LEU A 243 8.95 10.91 -2.32
N LYS A 244 8.63 12.18 -2.67
CA LYS A 244 7.67 12.99 -1.91
C LYS A 244 6.31 12.31 -1.89
N TRP A 245 5.82 11.90 -3.06
CA TRP A 245 4.51 11.25 -3.17
C TRP A 245 4.45 9.89 -2.49
N ILE A 246 5.51 9.08 -2.62
CA ILE A 246 5.58 7.77 -1.97
C ILE A 246 5.68 7.91 -0.45
N ILE A 247 6.61 8.73 0.04
CA ILE A 247 6.90 8.78 1.47
C ILE A 247 5.89 9.67 2.20
N ALA A 248 5.78 10.94 1.81
CA ALA A 248 4.91 11.90 2.51
C ALA A 248 3.43 11.72 2.16
N GLY A 249 3.11 11.25 0.94
CA GLY A 249 1.72 11.02 0.53
C GLY A 249 1.15 9.69 1.01
N ASN A 250 2.00 8.66 1.18
CA ASN A 250 1.53 7.29 1.35
C ASN A 250 2.15 6.58 2.56
N ILE A 251 3.46 6.28 2.54
CA ILE A 251 4.06 5.39 3.54
C ILE A 251 4.11 6.02 4.94
N ALA A 252 4.64 7.22 5.10
CA ALA A 252 4.77 7.83 6.43
C ALA A 252 3.40 8.07 7.11
N PRO A 253 2.38 8.64 6.42
CA PRO A 253 1.03 8.70 6.99
C PRO A 253 0.47 7.32 7.33
N GLY A 254 0.63 6.34 6.43
CA GLY A 254 0.10 4.99 6.63
C GLY A 254 0.69 4.29 7.87
N LEU A 255 2.01 4.39 8.07
CA LEU A 255 2.66 3.84 9.26
C LEU A 255 2.18 4.52 10.55
N LEU A 256 2.04 5.84 10.56
CA LEU A 256 1.49 6.57 11.72
C LEU A 256 0.04 6.19 12.03
N ILE A 257 -0.80 6.07 11.00
CA ILE A 257 -2.21 5.65 11.14
C ILE A 257 -2.28 4.22 11.68
N LEU A 258 -1.42 3.33 11.18
CA LEU A 258 -1.34 1.96 11.65
C LEU A 258 -0.93 1.88 13.13
N MET A 259 0.07 2.67 13.54
CA MET A 259 0.45 2.79 14.96
C MET A 259 -0.73 3.28 15.81
N PHE A 260 -1.46 4.30 15.34
CA PHE A 260 -2.63 4.83 16.02
C PHE A 260 -3.73 3.79 16.20
N PHE A 261 -4.11 3.07 15.14
CA PHE A 261 -5.13 2.02 15.24
C PHE A 261 -4.68 0.84 16.08
N LYS A 262 -3.41 0.43 16.00
CA LYS A 262 -2.88 -0.63 16.88
C LYS A 262 -2.98 -0.24 18.36
N TRP A 263 -2.72 1.02 18.68
CA TRP A 263 -2.95 1.54 20.02
C TRP A 263 -4.45 1.58 20.37
N LEU A 264 -5.30 2.04 19.45
CA LEU A 264 -6.74 2.17 19.66
C LEU A 264 -7.46 0.82 19.87
N PHE A 265 -7.06 -0.21 19.13
CA PHE A 265 -7.64 -1.56 19.26
C PHE A 265 -7.10 -2.34 20.46
N ALA A 266 -6.00 -1.92 21.08
CA ALA A 266 -5.40 -2.50 22.27
C ALA A 266 -5.39 -4.05 22.29
N GLU A 267 -6.32 -4.68 23.01
CA GLU A 267 -6.45 -6.14 23.14
C GLU A 267 -6.87 -6.83 21.83
N ASN A 268 -7.67 -6.15 20.99
CA ASN A 268 -8.07 -6.62 19.65
C ASN A 268 -7.10 -6.10 18.56
N GLY A 269 -5.83 -5.90 18.90
CA GLY A 269 -4.81 -5.33 18.01
C GLY A 269 -4.62 -6.08 16.69
N ASP A 270 -5.01 -7.36 16.63
CA ASP A 270 -4.94 -8.19 15.43
C ASP A 270 -5.98 -7.78 14.36
N LEU A 271 -7.05 -7.09 14.73
CA LEU A 271 -8.00 -6.54 13.75
C LEU A 271 -7.36 -5.45 12.85
N VAL A 272 -6.23 -4.86 13.26
CA VAL A 272 -5.45 -3.95 12.40
C VAL A 272 -4.90 -4.66 11.17
N TYR A 273 -4.72 -5.98 11.21
CA TYR A 273 -4.32 -6.75 10.03
C TYR A 273 -5.34 -6.62 8.90
N ILE A 274 -6.64 -6.51 9.20
CA ILE A 274 -7.69 -6.28 8.18
C ILE A 274 -7.43 -4.96 7.43
N ILE A 275 -7.10 -3.90 8.16
CA ILE A 275 -6.78 -2.57 7.59
C ILE A 275 -5.61 -2.69 6.62
N VAL A 276 -4.57 -3.42 7.03
CA VAL A 276 -3.37 -3.60 6.21
C VAL A 276 -3.64 -4.49 5.01
N PHE A 277 -4.40 -5.56 5.15
CA PHE A 277 -4.67 -6.44 4.02
C PHE A 277 -5.56 -5.77 2.99
N ILE A 278 -6.61 -5.06 3.40
CA ILE A 278 -7.46 -4.32 2.45
C ILE A 278 -6.64 -3.24 1.72
N THR A 279 -5.78 -2.51 2.43
CA THR A 279 -4.98 -1.45 1.82
C THR A 279 -3.82 -2.01 1.00
N GLY A 280 -2.99 -2.87 1.59
CA GLY A 280 -1.81 -3.45 0.98
C GLY A 280 -2.13 -4.43 -0.14
N VAL A 281 -3.09 -5.35 0.05
CA VAL A 281 -3.48 -6.33 -0.98
C VAL A 281 -4.53 -5.74 -1.92
N GLY A 282 -5.61 -5.17 -1.37
CA GLY A 282 -6.72 -4.64 -2.17
C GLY A 282 -6.28 -3.47 -3.06
N ASP A 283 -5.85 -2.35 -2.47
CA ASP A 283 -5.34 -1.20 -3.26
C ASP A 283 -4.00 -1.53 -3.95
N GLY A 284 -3.18 -2.42 -3.37
CA GLY A 284 -1.98 -2.96 -4.02
C GLY A 284 -2.24 -3.59 -5.39
N LEU A 285 -3.27 -4.43 -5.48
CA LEU A 285 -3.64 -5.17 -6.68
C LEU A 285 -4.63 -4.43 -7.58
N ALA A 286 -5.39 -3.47 -7.05
CA ALA A 286 -6.39 -2.71 -7.81
C ALA A 286 -5.82 -2.06 -9.07
N GLU A 287 -4.66 -1.43 -8.97
CA GLU A 287 -4.00 -0.78 -10.09
C GLU A 287 -3.46 -1.78 -11.13
N PRO A 288 -2.68 -2.82 -10.77
CA PRO A 288 -2.30 -3.89 -11.70
C PRO A 288 -3.48 -4.54 -12.42
N VAL A 289 -4.52 -4.92 -11.68
CA VAL A 289 -5.72 -5.54 -12.23
C VAL A 289 -6.45 -4.58 -13.16
N GLY A 290 -6.52 -3.31 -12.78
CA GLY A 290 -7.10 -2.26 -13.59
C GLY A 290 -6.35 -2.00 -14.90
N ILE A 291 -5.03 -2.11 -14.92
CA ILE A 291 -4.24 -1.93 -16.15
C ILE A 291 -4.41 -3.16 -17.07
N MET A 292 -4.31 -4.38 -16.53
CA MET A 292 -4.35 -5.61 -17.33
C MET A 292 -5.75 -6.02 -17.81
N TRP A 293 -6.75 -5.92 -16.94
CA TRP A 293 -8.10 -6.42 -17.18
C TRP A 293 -9.20 -5.36 -17.12
N GLY A 294 -8.84 -4.11 -16.79
CA GLY A 294 -9.78 -3.00 -16.67
C GLY A 294 -10.33 -2.55 -18.01
N LYS A 295 -11.52 -3.03 -18.38
CA LYS A 295 -12.22 -2.61 -19.60
C LYS A 295 -13.20 -1.49 -19.32
N HIS A 296 -13.68 -1.38 -18.08
CA HIS A 296 -14.64 -0.36 -17.68
C HIS A 296 -13.91 0.75 -16.94
N LYS A 297 -13.43 1.73 -17.69
CA LYS A 297 -12.73 2.89 -17.15
C LYS A 297 -13.72 3.98 -16.76
N TYR A 298 -13.49 4.61 -15.62
CA TYR A 298 -14.24 5.78 -15.17
C TYR A 298 -13.26 6.87 -14.73
N LYS A 299 -13.66 8.13 -14.91
CA LYS A 299 -12.85 9.27 -14.48
C LYS A 299 -13.29 9.71 -13.10
N THR A 300 -12.35 9.86 -12.19
CA THR A 300 -12.59 10.43 -10.85
C THR A 300 -11.77 11.68 -10.68
N THR A 301 -12.28 12.60 -9.87
CA THR A 301 -11.53 13.75 -9.39
C THR A 301 -11.07 13.46 -7.99
N ALA A 302 -9.79 13.69 -7.73
CA ALA A 302 -9.25 13.60 -6.38
C ALA A 302 -9.98 14.55 -5.42
N CYS A 303 -10.27 14.10 -4.19
CA CYS A 303 -10.80 14.98 -3.15
C CYS A 303 -9.85 16.18 -2.99
N PHE A 304 -10.37 17.41 -3.06
CA PHE A 304 -9.61 18.68 -3.03
C PHE A 304 -8.66 18.96 -4.22
N SER A 305 -8.78 18.25 -5.34
CA SER A 305 -8.01 18.54 -6.55
C SER A 305 -8.87 18.51 -7.81
N SER A 306 -8.62 19.45 -8.72
CA SER A 306 -9.29 19.49 -10.02
C SER A 306 -8.69 18.54 -11.05
N ARG A 307 -7.69 17.72 -10.67
CA ARG A 307 -7.08 16.74 -11.57
C ARG A 307 -7.98 15.51 -11.69
N ALA A 308 -8.27 15.15 -12.93
CA ALA A 308 -9.04 13.96 -13.27
C ALA A 308 -8.10 12.78 -13.50
N TYR A 309 -8.37 11.66 -12.83
CA TYR A 309 -7.65 10.41 -12.90
C TYR A 309 -8.54 9.33 -13.51
N THR A 310 -7.93 8.35 -14.18
CA THR A 310 -8.67 7.23 -14.76
C THR A 310 -8.53 6.02 -13.84
N ARG A 311 -9.66 5.52 -13.34
CA ARG A 311 -9.74 4.28 -12.56
C ARG A 311 -10.55 3.24 -13.33
N SER A 312 -10.61 2.00 -12.83
CA SER A 312 -11.37 0.91 -13.44
C SER A 312 -12.25 0.20 -12.45
N TRP A 313 -13.46 -0.17 -12.86
CA TRP A 313 -14.37 -0.97 -12.04
C TRP A 313 -13.76 -2.31 -11.64
N GLU A 314 -12.95 -2.92 -12.53
CA GLU A 314 -12.22 -4.15 -12.21
C GLU A 314 -11.18 -3.97 -11.09
N GLY A 315 -10.56 -2.78 -11.01
CA GLY A 315 -9.64 -2.43 -9.93
C GLY A 315 -10.36 -2.24 -8.60
N SER A 316 -11.44 -1.44 -8.57
CA SER A 316 -12.24 -1.22 -7.37
C SER A 316 -12.95 -2.50 -6.89
N ALA A 317 -13.26 -3.43 -7.80
CA ALA A 317 -13.75 -4.77 -7.44
C ALA A 317 -12.70 -5.59 -6.66
N CYS A 318 -11.41 -5.39 -6.91
CA CYS A 318 -10.34 -6.05 -6.13
C CYS A 318 -10.33 -5.55 -4.68
N VAL A 319 -10.50 -4.24 -4.47
CA VAL A 319 -10.62 -3.65 -3.13
C VAL A 319 -11.89 -4.16 -2.44
N PHE A 320 -13.01 -4.20 -3.16
CA PHE A 320 -14.28 -4.74 -2.65
C PHE A 320 -14.13 -6.19 -2.18
N LEU A 321 -13.56 -7.07 -3.01
CA LEU A 321 -13.36 -8.47 -2.66
C LEU A 321 -12.38 -8.63 -1.49
N SER A 322 -11.36 -7.79 -1.41
CA SER A 322 -10.45 -7.77 -0.25
C SER A 322 -11.21 -7.45 1.04
N GLY A 323 -12.10 -6.44 1.00
CA GLY A 323 -12.98 -6.11 2.13
C GLY A 323 -13.99 -7.21 2.51
N MET A 324 -14.28 -8.15 1.60
CA MET A 324 -15.14 -9.32 1.89
C MET A 324 -14.32 -10.46 2.51
N ILE A 325 -13.14 -10.73 1.95
CA ILE A 325 -12.32 -11.90 2.27
C ILE A 325 -11.61 -11.73 3.61
N PHE A 326 -10.98 -10.59 3.87
CA PHE A 326 -10.11 -10.45 5.05
C PHE A 326 -10.87 -10.46 6.38
N PRO A 327 -12.04 -9.78 6.53
CA PRO A 327 -12.87 -9.96 7.71
C PRO A 327 -13.34 -11.41 7.89
N ALA A 328 -13.63 -12.13 6.80
CA ALA A 328 -14.03 -13.53 6.86
C ALA A 328 -12.87 -14.46 7.27
N LEU A 329 -11.64 -14.18 6.84
CA LEU A 329 -10.45 -14.94 7.26
C LEU A 329 -10.08 -14.68 8.72
N GLN A 330 -10.30 -13.46 9.20
CA GLN A 330 -10.05 -13.04 10.58
C GLN A 330 -11.30 -13.10 11.46
N TYR A 331 -12.29 -13.93 11.11
CA TYR A 331 -13.54 -14.03 11.86
C TYR A 331 -13.31 -14.32 13.35
N ALA A 332 -12.27 -15.07 13.69
CA ALA A 332 -11.97 -15.46 15.07
C ALA A 332 -11.49 -14.30 15.96
N ASP A 333 -11.05 -13.20 15.36
CA ASP A 333 -10.53 -12.01 16.07
C ASP A 333 -11.66 -11.03 16.45
N PHE A 334 -12.90 -11.30 16.05
CA PHE A 334 -14.08 -10.53 16.43
C PHE A 334 -14.78 -11.15 17.64
N ASP A 335 -15.54 -10.35 18.39
CA ASP A 335 -16.22 -10.84 19.61
C ASP A 335 -17.48 -11.66 19.29
N ASN A 336 -18.09 -11.44 18.12
CA ASN A 336 -19.28 -12.15 17.70
C ASN A 336 -19.44 -12.20 16.17
N PHE A 337 -20.27 -13.13 15.69
CA PHE A 337 -20.54 -13.29 14.25
C PHE A 337 -21.20 -12.06 13.61
N THR A 338 -22.00 -11.30 14.36
CA THR A 338 -22.66 -10.10 13.85
C THR A 338 -21.65 -9.01 13.46
N GLN A 339 -20.60 -8.81 14.26
CA GLN A 339 -19.52 -7.90 13.91
C GLN A 339 -18.82 -8.31 12.61
N VAL A 340 -18.57 -9.61 12.40
CA VAL A 340 -17.99 -10.12 11.16
C VAL A 340 -18.91 -9.86 9.97
N LEU A 341 -20.19 -10.20 10.11
CA LEU A 341 -21.17 -10.04 9.05
C LEU A 341 -21.35 -8.57 8.67
N VAL A 342 -21.46 -7.66 9.66
CA VAL A 342 -21.54 -6.23 9.40
C VAL A 342 -20.26 -5.71 8.75
N SER A 343 -19.09 -6.18 9.20
CA SER A 343 -17.80 -5.83 8.57
C SER A 343 -17.77 -6.25 7.10
N MET A 344 -18.21 -7.47 6.77
CA MET A 344 -18.30 -7.97 5.40
C MET A 344 -19.33 -7.24 4.55
N LEU A 345 -20.35 -6.60 5.14
CA LEU A 345 -21.35 -5.85 4.36
C LEU A 345 -20.99 -4.37 4.20
N VAL A 346 -20.33 -3.78 5.19
CA VAL A 346 -20.04 -2.33 5.22
C VAL A 346 -18.65 -2.00 4.69
N LEU A 347 -17.61 -2.79 5.02
CA LEU A 347 -16.24 -2.50 4.56
C LEU A 347 -16.08 -2.56 3.04
N PRO A 348 -16.59 -3.57 2.31
CA PRO A 348 -16.40 -3.64 0.86
C PRO A 348 -16.88 -2.42 0.07
N PRO A 349 -18.15 -1.96 0.20
CA PRO A 349 -18.62 -0.82 -0.56
C PRO A 349 -17.95 0.49 -0.12
N THR A 350 -17.67 0.66 1.18
CA THR A 350 -17.03 1.87 1.69
C THR A 350 -15.56 1.97 1.28
N MET A 351 -14.83 0.85 1.26
CA MET A 351 -13.42 0.83 0.85
C MET A 351 -13.24 0.99 -0.66
N ALA A 352 -14.11 0.37 -1.46
CA ALA A 352 -14.13 0.61 -2.90
C ALA A 352 -14.49 2.07 -3.24
N TYR A 353 -15.41 2.68 -2.47
CA TYR A 353 -15.74 4.10 -2.62
C TYR A 353 -14.58 5.00 -2.17
N ALA A 354 -13.95 4.72 -1.03
CA ALA A 354 -12.81 5.45 -0.50
C ALA A 354 -11.64 5.44 -1.50
N GLU A 355 -11.35 4.29 -2.11
CA GLU A 355 -10.40 4.17 -3.22
C GLU A 355 -10.79 5.09 -4.37
N ALA A 356 -12.02 5.01 -4.87
CA ALA A 356 -12.45 5.82 -6.01
C ALA A 356 -12.29 7.34 -5.81
N ILE A 357 -12.52 7.85 -4.59
CA ILE A 357 -12.47 9.29 -4.27
C ILE A 357 -11.10 9.78 -3.79
N ALA A 358 -10.21 8.86 -3.41
CA ALA A 358 -8.97 9.23 -2.73
C ALA A 358 -8.11 10.17 -3.61
N PRO A 359 -7.48 11.19 -2.99
CA PRO A 359 -6.57 12.07 -3.71
C PRO A 359 -5.37 11.33 -4.28
N HIS A 360 -4.84 11.84 -5.40
CA HIS A 360 -3.65 11.27 -6.04
C HIS A 360 -2.56 10.96 -5.04
N THR A 361 -2.08 9.72 -5.04
CA THR A 361 -0.99 9.21 -4.18
C THR A 361 -1.28 9.19 -2.67
N MET A 362 -2.50 9.55 -2.24
CA MET A 362 -2.96 9.50 -0.85
C MET A 362 -4.02 8.42 -0.60
N ASP A 363 -4.11 7.41 -1.49
CA ASP A 363 -5.07 6.32 -1.37
C ASP A 363 -4.93 5.61 -0.02
N THR A 364 -3.70 5.25 0.35
CA THR A 364 -3.41 4.49 1.58
C THR A 364 -3.86 5.15 2.87
N PRO A 365 -3.49 6.41 3.21
CA PRO A 365 -3.99 7.02 4.43
C PRO A 365 -5.52 7.16 4.45
N VAL A 366 -6.14 7.44 3.30
CA VAL A 366 -7.61 7.53 3.20
C VAL A 366 -8.27 6.17 3.47
N LEU A 367 -7.76 5.10 2.85
CA LEU A 367 -8.25 3.74 3.07
C LEU A 367 -8.00 3.28 4.50
N MET A 368 -6.82 3.52 5.06
CA MET A 368 -6.48 3.09 6.42
C MET A 368 -7.34 3.79 7.47
N ILE A 369 -7.55 5.12 7.34
CA ILE A 369 -8.44 5.87 8.23
C ILE A 369 -9.88 5.38 8.07
N GLY A 370 -10.37 5.30 6.83
CA GLY A 370 -11.74 4.86 6.57
C GLY A 370 -12.01 3.47 7.12
N CYS A 371 -11.13 2.51 6.83
CA CYS A 371 -11.23 1.13 7.30
C CYS A 371 -11.16 1.07 8.82
N GLY A 372 -10.17 1.75 9.43
CA GLY A 372 -9.96 1.69 10.86
C GLY A 372 -11.09 2.33 11.66
N VAL A 373 -11.65 3.46 11.21
CA VAL A 373 -12.80 4.11 11.87
C VAL A 373 -14.04 3.22 11.79
N ILE A 374 -14.33 2.64 10.63
CA ILE A 374 -15.49 1.76 10.46
C ILE A 374 -15.33 0.51 11.31
N LEU A 375 -14.16 -0.12 11.28
CA LEU A 375 -13.87 -1.33 12.05
C LEU A 375 -13.91 -1.06 13.56
N TRP A 376 -13.39 0.08 14.00
CA TRP A 376 -13.49 0.50 15.41
C TRP A 376 -14.94 0.72 15.83
N PHE A 377 -15.76 1.34 14.98
CA PHE A 377 -17.18 1.50 15.26
C PHE A 377 -17.91 0.16 15.37
N ILE A 378 -17.66 -0.77 14.46
CA ILE A 378 -18.28 -2.10 14.48
C ILE A 378 -17.89 -2.86 15.74
N THR A 379 -16.60 -2.89 16.07
CA THR A 379 -16.09 -3.63 17.23
C THR A 379 -16.48 -3.01 18.57
N SER A 380 -16.73 -1.70 18.62
CA SER A 380 -17.06 -1.01 19.88
C SER A 380 -18.56 -0.90 20.15
N PHE A 381 -19.42 -0.90 19.12
CA PHE A 381 -20.84 -0.56 19.25
C PHE A 381 -21.81 -1.64 18.77
N ILE A 382 -21.33 -2.72 18.15
CA ILE A 382 -22.14 -3.86 17.67
C ILE A 382 -21.70 -5.11 18.41
#